data_AF-A0A089LG88-F1
#
_entry.id   AF-A0A089LG88-F1
#
_cell.length_a   1.000
_cell.length_b   1.000
_cell.length_c   1.000
_cell.angle_alpha   90.00
_cell.angle_beta   90.00
_cell.angle_gamma   90.00
#
_symmetry.space_group_name_H-M   'P 1'
#
loop_
_entity.id
_entity.type
_entity.pdbx_description
1 polymer ?
#
loop_
_entity_poly.entity_id
_entity_poly.type
_entity_poly.pdbx_seq_one_letter_code
_entity_poly.pdbx_strand_id
1 'polypeptide(L)'
;MKPGLQIHLSILLSIIIFNVFYFVLSNNLNENKDNKVQFNINYKFITVMCILGILLIIPNTITSVNTLLTTGFSLSSVRINYASLSYSQRFFYMFFTNNIPIAIFSAASIITAIDLANNKRNLLKISLICIFIGTITFGGRYLILNFIIYYISAFLILKKYKDLKIKKSYILIAIIILAIVTLLRGTTGLSVFDMGVLYYVGSFSFLEFILSHPNLYGLLDPPMYGYLTFGFLLEPFILTLKLFFALDIDVPSYHFNVYAQPFVNIGVDKVIYYNNNTTILYTFIRDFGKSGVVVGTALLTSAVCIFQKLFKKTRSIRAIGVLVLLYSLIFNSTMVYNLTSIASSLLIIFLLIFSREKKQNENIQNK
;
A
#
# COMPACT_ATOMS: atom_id res chain seq x y z
N MET A 1 -11.21 -19.73 11.43
CA MET A 1 -10.54 -19.81 12.74
C MET A 1 -10.92 -18.58 13.55
N LYS A 2 -11.20 -18.75 14.85
CA LYS A 2 -11.37 -17.63 15.77
C LYS A 2 -10.00 -17.35 16.40
N PRO A 3 -9.42 -16.15 16.25
CA PRO A 3 -8.13 -15.85 16.85
C PRO A 3 -8.13 -16.04 18.37
N GLY A 4 -7.04 -16.55 18.92
CA GLY A 4 -6.85 -16.74 20.36
C GLY A 4 -6.77 -15.42 21.14
N LEU A 5 -6.86 -15.53 22.47
CA LEU A 5 -6.85 -14.37 23.38
C LEU A 5 -5.59 -13.49 23.20
N GLN A 6 -4.42 -14.10 22.97
CA GLN A 6 -3.17 -13.37 22.76
C GLN A 6 -3.23 -12.38 21.58
N ILE A 7 -3.88 -12.76 20.48
CA ILE A 7 -4.06 -11.91 19.31
C ILE A 7 -5.01 -10.75 19.63
N HIS A 8 -6.14 -11.03 20.28
CA HIS A 8 -7.07 -10.00 20.73
C HIS A 8 -6.41 -8.99 21.68
N LEU A 9 -5.59 -9.45 22.63
CA LEU A 9 -4.82 -8.58 23.52
C LEU A 9 -3.78 -7.74 22.76
N SER A 10 -3.09 -8.30 21.76
CA SER A 10 -2.12 -7.56 20.95
C SER A 10 -2.79 -6.46 20.11
N ILE A 11 -3.96 -6.74 19.54
CA ILE A 11 -4.79 -5.74 18.83
C ILE A 11 -5.25 -4.65 19.79
N LEU A 12 -5.85 -5.02 20.94
CA LEU A 12 -6.33 -4.06 21.93
C LEU A 12 -5.19 -3.18 22.47
N LEU A 13 -4.02 -3.76 22.71
CA LEU A 13 -2.81 -3.02 23.09
C LEU A 13 -2.39 -2.04 22.00
N SER A 14 -2.34 -2.46 20.73
CA SER A 14 -2.00 -1.53 19.64
C SER A 14 -3.01 -0.39 19.51
N ILE A 15 -4.32 -0.64 19.67
CA ILE A 15 -5.34 0.43 19.68
C ILE A 15 -5.12 1.39 20.84
N ILE A 16 -4.87 0.91 22.06
CA ILE A 16 -4.58 1.76 23.23
C ILE A 16 -3.33 2.61 22.97
N ILE A 17 -2.22 2.01 22.52
CA ILE A 17 -0.98 2.73 22.25
C ILE A 17 -1.17 3.78 21.15
N PHE A 18 -1.91 3.46 20.08
CA PHE A 18 -2.25 4.41 19.03
C PHE A 18 -2.99 5.62 19.61
N ASN A 19 -4.04 5.42 20.40
CA ASN A 19 -4.81 6.51 21.00
C ASN A 19 -3.99 7.32 22.01
N VAL A 20 -3.18 6.69 22.86
CA VAL A 20 -2.33 7.38 23.84
C VAL A 20 -1.29 8.25 23.14
N PHE A 21 -0.53 7.70 22.19
CA PHE A 21 0.47 8.47 21.45
C PHE A 21 -0.19 9.55 20.59
N TYR A 22 -1.32 9.26 19.95
CA TYR A 22 -2.06 10.26 19.18
C TYR A 22 -2.52 11.40 20.08
N PHE A 23 -3.13 11.13 21.24
CA PHE A 23 -3.53 12.16 22.22
C PHE A 23 -2.33 13.02 22.66
N VAL A 24 -1.24 12.40 23.10
CA VAL A 24 -0.04 13.11 23.58
C VAL A 24 0.58 13.98 22.49
N LEU A 25 0.71 13.46 21.26
CA LEU A 25 1.36 14.16 20.16
C LEU A 25 0.44 15.11 19.39
N SER A 26 -0.89 14.99 19.51
CA SER A 26 -1.86 15.86 18.83
C SER A 26 -2.24 17.09 19.65
N ASN A 27 -1.98 17.09 20.96
CA ASN A 27 -2.03 18.29 21.79
C ASN A 27 -1.15 19.38 21.16
N ASN A 28 -1.70 20.59 20.97
CA ASN A 28 -1.15 21.75 20.24
C ASN A 28 -1.38 21.82 18.71
N LEU A 29 -2.34 21.08 18.16
CA LEU A 29 -2.77 21.29 16.77
C LEU A 29 -3.63 22.56 16.62
N ASN A 30 -3.01 23.74 16.56
CA ASN A 30 -3.72 24.98 16.20
C ASN A 30 -4.42 24.79 14.84
N GLU A 31 -5.74 24.99 14.82
CA GLU A 31 -6.53 24.86 13.59
C GLU A 31 -6.37 26.11 12.74
N ASN A 32 -5.62 25.99 11.64
CA ASN A 32 -5.76 26.93 10.53
C ASN A 32 -7.20 26.85 10.01
N LYS A 33 -7.95 27.95 10.14
CA LYS A 33 -9.37 28.03 9.76
C LYS A 33 -9.62 27.83 8.26
N ASP A 34 -8.60 28.01 7.43
CA ASP A 34 -8.72 27.72 6.00
C ASP A 34 -8.50 26.22 5.71
N ASN A 35 -9.50 25.62 5.08
CA ASN A 35 -9.55 24.19 4.73
C ASN A 35 -9.14 23.92 3.27
N LYS A 36 -8.83 24.95 2.47
CA LYS A 36 -8.45 24.74 1.07
C LYS A 36 -7.02 24.22 0.96
N VAL A 37 -6.86 23.08 0.30
CA VAL A 37 -5.54 22.53 -0.07
C VAL A 37 -4.94 23.38 -1.18
N GLN A 38 -3.65 23.67 -1.08
CA GLN A 38 -2.92 24.37 -2.14
C GLN A 38 -2.57 23.38 -3.26
N PHE A 39 -3.40 23.36 -4.31
CA PHE A 39 -3.18 22.55 -5.51
C PHE A 39 -2.42 23.33 -6.56
N ASN A 40 -1.10 23.45 -6.38
CA ASN A 40 -0.22 24.07 -7.37
C ASN A 40 0.72 23.02 -8.00
N ILE A 41 0.18 22.02 -8.71
CA ILE A 41 0.96 20.90 -9.26
C ILE A 41 0.87 20.80 -10.79
N ASN A 42 1.90 20.21 -11.40
CA ASN A 42 1.96 20.03 -12.84
C ASN A 42 1.24 18.74 -13.29
N TYR A 43 -0.06 18.83 -13.53
CA TYR A 43 -0.88 17.71 -14.00
C TYR A 43 -0.38 17.11 -15.32
N LYS A 44 0.14 17.94 -16.25
CA LYS A 44 0.69 17.46 -17.53
C LYS A 44 1.89 16.54 -17.29
N PHE A 45 2.80 16.91 -16.39
CA PHE A 45 3.94 16.07 -16.01
C PHE A 45 3.49 14.72 -15.43
N ILE A 46 2.50 14.70 -14.52
CA ILE A 46 1.97 13.46 -13.95
C ILE A 46 1.37 12.57 -15.04
N THR A 47 0.57 13.13 -15.96
CA THR A 47 0.00 12.38 -17.09
C THR A 47 1.07 11.79 -17.99
N VAL A 48 2.12 12.55 -18.32
CA VAL A 48 3.28 12.04 -19.10
C VAL A 48 3.96 10.88 -18.37
N MET A 49 4.21 10.99 -17.06
CA MET A 49 4.80 9.90 -16.27
C MET A 49 3.89 8.67 -16.21
N CYS A 50 2.58 8.83 -16.12
CA CYS A 50 1.62 7.73 -16.24
C CYS A 50 1.69 7.05 -17.62
N ILE A 51 1.78 7.81 -18.72
CA ILE A 51 1.96 7.25 -20.07
C ILE A 51 3.28 6.48 -20.17
N LEU A 52 4.40 7.02 -19.67
CA LEU A 52 5.68 6.32 -19.61
C LEU A 52 5.58 5.03 -18.77
N GLY A 53 4.87 5.06 -17.63
CA GLY A 53 4.60 3.86 -16.83
C GLY A 53 3.81 2.81 -17.60
N ILE A 54 2.80 3.21 -18.39
CA ILE A 54 2.06 2.31 -19.27
C ILE A 54 2.99 1.69 -20.32
N LEU A 55 3.81 2.49 -21.01
CA LEU A 55 4.77 2.02 -22.01
C LEU A 55 5.74 0.96 -21.44
N LEU A 56 6.25 1.18 -20.22
CA LEU A 56 7.15 0.24 -19.55
C LEU A 56 6.50 -1.12 -19.23
N ILE A 57 5.18 -1.18 -19.02
CA ILE A 57 4.45 -2.43 -18.73
C ILE A 57 3.83 -3.09 -19.95
N ILE A 58 3.91 -2.50 -21.14
CA ILE A 58 3.32 -3.06 -22.36
C ILE A 58 3.74 -4.52 -22.59
N PRO A 59 5.02 -4.92 -22.49
CA PRO A 59 5.42 -6.30 -22.75
C PRO A 59 4.71 -7.31 -21.83
N ASN A 60 4.68 -7.03 -20.52
CA ASN A 60 3.96 -7.87 -19.54
C ASN A 60 2.44 -7.83 -19.77
N THR A 61 1.90 -6.71 -20.27
CA THR A 61 0.46 -6.56 -20.57
C THR A 61 0.07 -7.43 -21.76
N ILE A 62 0.87 -7.45 -22.83
CA ILE A 62 0.67 -8.33 -23.99
C ILE A 62 0.69 -9.80 -23.54
N THR A 63 1.69 -10.22 -22.76
CA THR A 63 1.74 -11.59 -22.20
C THR A 63 0.50 -11.92 -21.36
N SER A 64 0.01 -10.97 -20.57
CA SER A 64 -1.18 -11.15 -19.73
C SER A 64 -2.47 -11.25 -20.56
N VAL A 65 -2.63 -10.43 -21.60
CA VAL A 65 -3.77 -10.49 -22.51
C VAL A 65 -3.77 -11.81 -23.27
N ASN A 66 -2.62 -12.24 -23.81
CA ASN A 66 -2.48 -13.55 -24.45
C ASN A 66 -2.85 -14.69 -23.49
N THR A 67 -2.39 -14.64 -22.23
CA THR A 67 -2.77 -15.60 -21.19
C THR A 67 -4.28 -15.60 -20.95
N LEU A 68 -4.93 -14.43 -20.87
CA LEU A 68 -6.38 -14.35 -20.69
C LEU A 68 -7.13 -14.96 -21.87
N LEU A 69 -6.72 -14.68 -23.11
CA LEU A 69 -7.36 -15.24 -24.31
C LEU A 69 -7.20 -16.76 -24.39
N THR A 70 -6.04 -17.31 -24.03
CA THR A 70 -5.79 -18.76 -24.08
C THR A 70 -6.39 -19.55 -22.92
N THR A 71 -6.71 -18.90 -21.78
CA THR A 71 -7.19 -19.58 -20.56
C THR A 71 -8.65 -19.25 -20.21
N GLY A 72 -9.43 -18.70 -21.16
CA GLY A 72 -10.84 -18.36 -20.92
C GLY A 72 -11.04 -17.22 -19.91
N PHE A 73 -10.21 -16.18 -19.97
CA PHE A 73 -10.21 -15.01 -19.09
C PHE A 73 -9.87 -15.27 -17.61
N SER A 74 -9.06 -16.29 -17.30
CA SER A 74 -8.59 -16.57 -15.93
C SER A 74 -7.51 -15.57 -15.45
N LEU A 75 -7.83 -14.71 -14.48
CA LEU A 75 -6.84 -13.85 -13.81
C LEU A 75 -5.91 -14.63 -12.88
N SER A 76 -6.33 -15.81 -12.40
CA SER A 76 -5.47 -16.72 -11.65
C SER A 76 -4.26 -17.16 -12.49
N SER A 77 -4.49 -17.53 -13.76
CA SER A 77 -3.42 -17.91 -14.69
C SER A 77 -2.44 -16.77 -14.94
N VAL A 78 -2.95 -15.54 -15.14
CA VAL A 78 -2.10 -14.33 -15.23
C VAL A 78 -1.25 -14.15 -13.98
N ARG A 79 -1.84 -14.35 -12.78
CA ARG A 79 -1.13 -14.21 -11.52
C ARG A 79 -0.02 -15.25 -11.34
N ILE A 80 -0.23 -16.50 -11.81
CA ILE A 80 0.79 -17.55 -11.80
C ILE A 80 1.97 -17.15 -12.69
N ASN A 81 1.71 -16.68 -13.91
CA ASN A 81 2.75 -16.19 -14.84
C ASN A 81 3.51 -14.97 -14.28
N TYR A 82 2.82 -14.05 -13.61
CA TYR A 82 3.48 -12.95 -12.91
C TYR A 82 4.35 -13.44 -11.75
N ALA A 83 3.89 -14.43 -10.98
CA ALA A 83 4.63 -14.97 -9.85
C ALA A 83 5.91 -15.67 -10.31
N SER A 84 5.85 -16.51 -11.36
CA SER A 84 7.04 -17.16 -11.92
C SER A 84 8.07 -16.15 -12.43
N LEU A 85 7.63 -15.09 -13.10
CA LEU A 85 8.50 -13.98 -13.50
C LEU A 85 9.12 -13.26 -12.29
N SER A 86 8.37 -13.10 -11.20
CA SER A 86 8.86 -12.45 -9.97
C SER A 86 9.92 -13.28 -9.23
N TYR A 87 9.88 -14.60 -9.38
CA TYR A 87 10.91 -15.51 -8.86
C TYR A 87 12.08 -15.76 -9.84
N SER A 88 12.02 -15.20 -11.06
CA SER A 88 13.14 -15.28 -11.99
C SER A 88 14.31 -14.38 -11.54
N GLN A 89 15.54 -14.75 -11.92
CA GLN A 89 16.74 -13.93 -11.67
C GLN A 89 16.79 -12.62 -12.50
N ARG A 90 15.69 -12.22 -13.16
CA ARG A 90 15.63 -11.03 -14.04
C ARG A 90 15.30 -9.76 -13.25
N PHE A 91 16.13 -9.44 -12.25
CA PHE A 91 15.90 -8.30 -11.33
C PHE A 91 15.69 -6.96 -12.06
N PHE A 92 16.60 -6.59 -12.98
CA PHE A 92 16.48 -5.33 -13.72
C PHE A 92 15.19 -5.24 -14.55
N TYR A 93 14.81 -6.32 -15.22
CA TYR A 93 13.56 -6.39 -15.97
C TYR A 93 12.36 -6.12 -15.06
N MET A 94 12.28 -6.81 -13.92
CA MET A 94 11.23 -6.62 -12.91
C MET A 94 11.23 -5.22 -12.28
N PHE A 95 12.40 -4.61 -12.12
CA PHE A 95 12.53 -3.25 -11.60
C PHE A 95 11.86 -2.23 -12.54
N PHE A 96 12.21 -2.27 -13.83
CA PHE A 96 11.67 -1.35 -14.84
C PHE A 96 10.22 -1.65 -15.24
N THR A 97 9.84 -2.93 -15.38
CA THR A 97 8.52 -3.32 -15.89
C THR A 97 7.46 -3.51 -14.81
N ASN A 98 7.82 -3.58 -13.51
CA ASN A 98 6.84 -3.73 -12.43
C ASN A 98 6.98 -2.66 -11.34
N ASN A 99 8.17 -2.54 -10.71
CA ASN A 99 8.32 -1.68 -9.53
C ASN A 99 8.13 -0.19 -9.86
N ILE A 100 8.78 0.32 -10.92
CA ILE A 100 8.62 1.72 -11.34
C ILE A 100 7.16 2.03 -11.74
N PRO A 101 6.49 1.26 -12.61
CA PRO A 101 5.12 1.58 -13.03
C PRO A 101 4.09 1.48 -11.90
N ILE A 102 4.16 0.45 -11.04
CA ILE A 102 3.28 0.32 -9.87
C ILE A 102 3.42 1.54 -8.95
N ALA A 103 4.65 2.01 -8.74
CA ALA A 103 4.91 3.19 -7.92
C ALA A 103 4.35 4.48 -8.55
N ILE A 104 4.55 4.68 -9.86
CA ILE A 104 3.96 5.82 -10.61
C ILE A 104 2.43 5.80 -10.51
N PHE A 105 1.80 4.65 -10.78
CA PHE A 105 0.34 4.51 -10.76
C PHE A 105 -0.21 4.72 -9.36
N SER A 106 0.46 4.21 -8.32
CA SER A 106 0.05 4.38 -6.92
C SER A 106 0.20 5.84 -6.47
N ALA A 107 1.28 6.54 -6.88
CA ALA A 107 1.45 7.96 -6.58
C ALA A 107 0.39 8.83 -7.28
N ALA A 108 0.15 8.60 -8.57
CA ALA A 108 -0.91 9.28 -9.31
C ALA A 108 -2.31 8.99 -8.73
N SER A 109 -2.55 7.77 -8.28
CA SER A 109 -3.76 7.36 -7.56
C SER A 109 -3.99 8.14 -6.26
N ILE A 110 -2.94 8.36 -5.45
CA ILE A 110 -3.02 9.18 -4.23
C ILE A 110 -3.37 10.64 -4.58
N ILE A 111 -2.70 11.24 -5.56
CA ILE A 111 -2.99 12.62 -5.99
C ILE A 111 -4.42 12.72 -6.53
N THR A 112 -4.88 11.75 -7.31
CA THR A 112 -6.24 11.70 -7.85
C THR A 112 -7.29 11.55 -6.75
N ALA A 113 -7.04 10.71 -5.74
CA ALA A 113 -7.90 10.58 -4.56
C ALA A 113 -8.07 11.92 -3.81
N ILE A 114 -6.98 12.67 -3.65
CA ILE A 114 -6.98 14.01 -3.04
C ILE A 114 -7.74 15.02 -3.91
N ASP A 115 -7.53 14.99 -5.23
CA ASP A 115 -8.28 15.81 -6.21
C ASP A 115 -9.79 15.54 -6.10
N LEU A 116 -10.20 14.27 -6.14
CA LEU A 116 -11.61 13.84 -6.02
C LEU A 116 -12.23 14.27 -4.69
N ALA A 117 -11.52 14.11 -3.58
CA ALA A 117 -11.98 14.56 -2.27
C ALA A 117 -12.19 16.09 -2.21
N ASN A 118 -11.44 16.85 -3.02
CA ASN A 118 -11.59 18.29 -3.24
C ASN A 118 -12.46 18.65 -4.47
N ASN A 119 -13.32 17.74 -4.94
CA ASN A 119 -14.24 17.93 -6.08
C ASN A 119 -13.57 18.25 -7.44
N LYS A 120 -12.29 17.92 -7.62
CA LYS A 120 -11.54 18.02 -8.88
C LYS A 120 -11.41 16.64 -9.53
N ARG A 121 -11.19 16.60 -10.85
CA ARG A 121 -11.15 15.34 -11.64
C ARG A 121 -10.01 15.28 -12.65
N ASN A 122 -8.98 16.13 -12.50
CA ASN A 122 -7.96 16.36 -13.52
C ASN A 122 -7.21 15.10 -13.95
N LEU A 123 -6.92 14.21 -12.99
CA LEU A 123 -6.18 12.96 -13.20
C LEU A 123 -7.06 11.70 -13.18
N LEU A 124 -8.39 11.85 -13.09
CA LEU A 124 -9.29 10.70 -12.92
C LEU A 124 -9.19 9.72 -14.10
N LYS A 125 -9.28 10.23 -15.34
CA LYS A 125 -9.28 9.38 -16.54
C LYS A 125 -7.97 8.58 -16.66
N ILE A 126 -6.82 9.25 -16.56
CA ILE A 126 -5.52 8.59 -16.68
C ILE A 126 -5.25 7.60 -15.55
N SER A 127 -5.69 7.91 -14.31
CA SER A 127 -5.54 6.98 -13.18
C SER A 127 -6.41 5.74 -13.32
N LEU A 128 -7.65 5.88 -13.80
CA LEU A 128 -8.51 4.72 -14.07
C LEU A 128 -7.92 3.83 -15.17
N ILE A 129 -7.34 4.40 -16.23
CA ILE A 129 -6.59 3.66 -17.26
C ILE A 129 -5.40 2.92 -16.64
N CYS A 130 -4.57 3.60 -15.84
CA CYS A 130 -3.43 2.97 -15.15
C CYS A 130 -3.85 1.83 -14.21
N ILE A 131 -4.94 2.00 -13.45
CA ILE A 131 -5.48 0.97 -12.55
C ILE A 131 -6.01 -0.22 -13.36
N PHE A 132 -6.76 0.03 -14.44
CA PHE A 132 -7.30 -1.01 -15.31
C PHE A 132 -6.19 -1.84 -15.97
N ILE A 133 -5.24 -1.17 -16.65
CA ILE A 133 -4.09 -1.84 -17.27
C ILE A 133 -3.30 -2.61 -16.22
N GLY A 134 -2.87 -1.97 -15.12
CA GLY A 134 -2.13 -2.66 -14.05
C GLY A 134 -2.88 -3.85 -13.43
N THR A 135 -4.22 -3.80 -13.34
CA THR A 135 -5.02 -4.94 -12.87
C THR A 135 -4.93 -6.12 -13.83
N ILE A 136 -5.04 -5.86 -15.15
CA ILE A 136 -4.88 -6.88 -16.20
C ILE A 136 -3.46 -7.42 -16.21
N THR A 137 -2.44 -6.56 -16.21
CA THR A 137 -1.03 -6.93 -16.30
C THR A 137 -0.54 -7.79 -15.13
N PHE A 138 -1.05 -7.57 -13.91
CA PHE A 138 -0.55 -8.26 -12.72
C PHE A 138 -1.52 -9.32 -12.18
N GLY A 139 -2.69 -9.51 -12.81
CA GLY A 139 -3.77 -10.36 -12.30
C GLY A 139 -4.21 -9.98 -10.89
N GLY A 140 -4.10 -8.69 -10.54
CA GLY A 140 -4.10 -8.21 -9.16
C GLY A 140 -5.15 -7.14 -8.88
N ARG A 141 -6.05 -7.38 -7.92
CA ARG A 141 -7.02 -6.37 -7.46
C ARG A 141 -6.44 -5.26 -6.58
N TYR A 142 -5.19 -5.37 -6.13
CA TYR A 142 -4.61 -4.50 -5.09
C TYR A 142 -4.59 -3.02 -5.50
N LEU A 143 -4.38 -2.69 -6.78
CA LEU A 143 -4.44 -1.30 -7.25
C LEU A 143 -5.84 -0.69 -7.11
N ILE A 144 -6.90 -1.46 -7.38
CA ILE A 144 -8.29 -1.03 -7.21
C ILE A 144 -8.58 -0.80 -5.71
N LEU A 145 -8.24 -1.78 -4.87
CA LEU A 145 -8.42 -1.68 -3.42
C LEU A 145 -7.66 -0.47 -2.83
N ASN A 146 -6.40 -0.28 -3.22
CA ASN A 146 -5.59 0.84 -2.76
C ASN A 146 -6.18 2.17 -3.21
N PHE A 147 -6.68 2.30 -4.45
CA PHE A 147 -7.36 3.53 -4.89
C PHE A 147 -8.60 3.87 -4.05
N ILE A 148 -9.43 2.86 -3.71
CA ILE A 148 -10.58 3.05 -2.82
C ILE A 148 -10.12 3.51 -1.43
N ILE A 149 -9.12 2.85 -0.85
CA ILE A 149 -8.57 3.21 0.47
C ILE A 149 -7.95 4.62 0.46
N TYR A 150 -7.22 5.00 -0.60
CA TYR A 150 -6.67 6.35 -0.74
C TYR A 150 -7.78 7.40 -0.81
N TYR A 151 -8.86 7.13 -1.56
CA TYR A 151 -10.04 8.00 -1.61
C TYR A 151 -10.73 8.15 -0.24
N ILE A 152 -11.01 7.04 0.46
CA ILE A 152 -11.57 7.06 1.83
C ILE A 152 -10.66 7.87 2.77
N SER A 153 -9.35 7.63 2.73
CA SER A 153 -8.38 8.32 3.58
C SER A 153 -8.33 9.82 3.29
N ALA A 154 -8.25 10.21 2.01
CA ALA A 154 -8.26 11.62 1.61
C ALA A 154 -9.57 12.32 2.00
N PHE A 155 -10.70 11.63 1.85
CA PHE A 155 -12.01 12.11 2.27
C PHE A 155 -12.07 12.38 3.78
N LEU A 156 -11.67 11.41 4.62
CA LEU A 156 -11.66 11.57 6.08
C LEU A 156 -10.73 12.70 6.55
N ILE A 157 -9.58 12.89 5.90
CA ILE A 157 -8.62 13.95 6.26
C ILE A 157 -9.14 15.34 5.86
N LEU A 158 -9.73 15.48 4.67
CA LEU A 158 -10.09 16.79 4.11
C LEU A 158 -11.45 17.31 4.56
N LYS A 159 -12.38 16.41 4.88
CA LYS A 159 -13.73 16.82 5.26
C LYS A 159 -13.96 16.67 6.74
N LYS A 160 -13.65 17.76 7.46
CA LYS A 160 -14.31 18.05 8.72
C LYS A 160 -15.76 18.49 8.45
N TYR A 161 -16.72 17.63 8.79
CA TYR A 161 -18.10 18.00 9.17
C TYR A 161 -18.88 18.92 8.22
N LYS A 162 -19.08 18.57 6.93
CA LYS A 162 -20.19 19.15 6.14
C LYS A 162 -20.60 18.33 4.91
N ASP A 163 -21.90 18.46 4.61
CA ASP A 163 -22.69 17.80 3.58
C ASP A 163 -22.00 17.65 2.22
N LEU A 164 -21.75 16.42 1.80
CA LEU A 164 -21.49 16.13 0.39
C LEU A 164 -21.90 14.70 0.09
N LYS A 165 -23.05 14.58 -0.57
CA LYS A 165 -23.60 13.34 -1.12
C LYS A 165 -22.55 12.65 -1.99
N ILE A 166 -21.81 11.69 -1.42
CA ILE A 166 -21.08 10.72 -2.25
C ILE A 166 -22.15 10.09 -3.14
N LYS A 167 -21.97 10.15 -4.47
CA LYS A 167 -22.85 9.40 -5.37
C LYS A 167 -22.60 7.92 -5.07
N LYS A 168 -23.52 7.32 -4.30
CA LYS A 168 -23.45 5.92 -3.84
C LYS A 168 -23.17 4.96 -5.00
N SER A 169 -23.64 5.31 -6.21
CA SER A 169 -23.33 4.62 -7.46
C SER A 169 -21.84 4.44 -7.76
N TYR A 170 -20.95 5.41 -7.52
CA TYR A 170 -19.51 5.24 -7.80
C TYR A 170 -18.83 4.26 -6.83
N ILE A 171 -19.18 4.32 -5.53
CA ILE A 171 -18.71 3.34 -4.55
C ILE A 171 -19.24 1.94 -4.92
N LEU A 172 -20.54 1.84 -5.26
CA LEU A 172 -21.15 0.58 -5.66
C LEU A 172 -20.48 -0.01 -6.90
N ILE A 173 -20.20 0.80 -7.93
CA ILE A 173 -19.47 0.35 -9.14
C ILE A 173 -18.08 -0.14 -8.78
N ALA A 174 -17.32 0.59 -7.95
CA ALA A 174 -16.00 0.16 -7.51
C ALA A 174 -16.03 -1.16 -6.72
N ILE A 175 -17.04 -1.36 -5.85
CA ILE A 175 -17.26 -2.61 -5.11
C ILE A 175 -17.61 -3.76 -6.08
N ILE A 176 -18.47 -3.53 -7.07
CA ILE A 176 -18.83 -4.54 -8.08
C ILE A 176 -17.61 -4.95 -8.90
N ILE A 177 -16.82 -3.98 -9.40
CA ILE A 177 -15.57 -4.27 -10.12
C ILE A 177 -14.61 -5.07 -9.22
N LEU A 178 -14.45 -4.69 -7.94
CA LEU A 178 -13.61 -5.42 -6.99
C LEU A 178 -14.09 -6.85 -6.76
N ALA A 179 -15.41 -7.07 -6.68
CA ALA A 179 -16.02 -8.38 -6.56
C ALA A 179 -15.79 -9.24 -7.81
N ILE A 180 -16.00 -8.67 -9.01
CA ILE A 180 -15.76 -9.36 -10.29
C ILE A 180 -14.28 -9.78 -10.41
N VAL A 181 -13.34 -8.85 -10.19
CA VAL A 181 -11.89 -9.15 -10.21
C VAL A 181 -11.52 -10.19 -9.14
N THR A 182 -12.19 -10.19 -7.99
CA THR A 182 -11.96 -11.21 -6.94
C THR A 182 -12.46 -12.59 -7.38
N LEU A 183 -13.62 -12.67 -8.03
CA LEU A 183 -14.16 -13.93 -8.58
C LEU A 183 -13.31 -14.48 -9.72
N LEU A 184 -12.93 -13.63 -10.68
CA LEU A 184 -12.05 -13.99 -11.80
C LEU A 184 -10.62 -14.40 -11.36
N ARG A 185 -10.20 -13.98 -10.17
CA ARG A 185 -8.94 -14.44 -9.52
C ARG A 185 -9.12 -15.76 -8.76
N GLY A 186 -10.35 -16.20 -8.52
CA GLY A 186 -10.73 -17.12 -7.46
C GLY A 186 -9.92 -18.42 -7.41
N THR A 187 -9.52 -18.79 -6.19
CA THR A 187 -9.28 -20.18 -5.82
C THR A 187 -10.65 -20.88 -5.69
N THR A 188 -10.75 -22.08 -6.27
CA THR A 188 -11.98 -22.87 -6.39
C THR A 188 -12.74 -23.01 -5.05
N GLY A 189 -14.03 -22.63 -5.03
CA GLY A 189 -14.98 -23.04 -3.97
C GLY A 189 -15.34 -22.02 -2.88
N LEU A 190 -14.82 -20.78 -2.87
CA LEU A 190 -15.20 -19.75 -1.88
C LEU A 190 -16.03 -18.63 -2.53
N SER A 191 -17.10 -18.18 -1.84
CA SER A 191 -17.87 -17.01 -2.26
C SER A 191 -17.09 -15.70 -2.09
N VAL A 192 -17.57 -14.60 -2.70
CA VAL A 192 -16.95 -13.25 -2.52
C VAL A 192 -16.92 -12.85 -1.05
N PHE A 193 -17.99 -13.15 -0.31
CA PHE A 193 -18.09 -12.86 1.10
C PHE A 193 -17.08 -13.67 1.91
N ASP A 194 -16.98 -14.98 1.66
CA ASP A 194 -16.02 -15.86 2.34
C ASP A 194 -14.57 -15.44 2.06
N MET A 195 -14.28 -15.02 0.82
CA MET A 195 -12.98 -14.42 0.49
C MET A 195 -12.74 -13.14 1.30
N GLY A 196 -13.71 -12.23 1.37
CA GLY A 196 -13.63 -11.02 2.20
C GLY A 196 -13.31 -11.34 3.67
N VAL A 197 -14.08 -12.25 4.28
CA VAL A 197 -13.85 -12.74 5.65
C VAL A 197 -12.45 -13.34 5.79
N LEU A 198 -12.02 -14.18 4.84
CA LEU A 198 -10.69 -14.80 4.83
C LEU A 198 -9.57 -13.75 4.75
N TYR A 199 -9.74 -12.65 4.02
CA TYR A 199 -8.72 -11.61 3.94
C TYR A 199 -8.61 -10.77 5.23
N TYR A 200 -9.72 -10.41 5.87
CA TYR A 200 -9.70 -9.59 7.09
C TYR A 200 -9.53 -10.39 8.39
N VAL A 201 -10.19 -11.55 8.53
CA VAL A 201 -10.12 -12.42 9.71
C VAL A 201 -8.97 -13.43 9.60
N GLY A 202 -8.72 -13.97 8.40
CA GLY A 202 -7.66 -14.95 8.18
C GLY A 202 -6.26 -14.41 8.47
N SER A 203 -6.01 -13.11 8.25
CA SER A 203 -4.73 -12.48 8.60
C SER A 203 -4.44 -12.53 10.11
N PHE A 204 -5.45 -12.39 10.97
CA PHE A 204 -5.29 -12.56 12.42
C PHE A 204 -5.10 -14.02 12.84
N SER A 205 -5.79 -14.95 12.18
CA SER A 205 -5.55 -16.39 12.38
C SER A 205 -4.15 -16.80 11.92
N PHE A 206 -3.63 -16.17 10.86
CA PHE A 206 -2.28 -16.39 10.39
C PHE A 206 -1.23 -15.81 11.36
N LEU A 207 -1.50 -14.64 11.96
CA LEU A 207 -0.66 -14.11 13.04
C LEU A 207 -0.61 -15.08 14.24
N GLU A 208 -1.72 -15.74 14.60
CA GLU A 208 -1.72 -16.79 15.63
C GLU A 208 -0.85 -18.00 15.24
N PHE A 209 -0.98 -18.47 14.01
CA PHE A 209 -0.10 -19.52 13.46
C PHE A 209 1.38 -19.11 13.52
N ILE A 210 1.70 -17.86 13.20
CA ILE A 210 3.06 -17.30 13.28
C ILE A 210 3.60 -17.32 14.70
N LEU A 211 2.82 -16.87 15.69
CA LEU A 211 3.25 -16.80 17.08
C LEU A 211 3.37 -18.18 17.75
N SER A 212 2.61 -19.17 17.27
CA SER A 212 2.70 -20.57 17.71
C SER A 212 3.85 -21.34 17.05
N HIS A 213 4.39 -20.87 15.92
CA HIS A 213 5.53 -21.48 15.22
C HIS A 213 6.69 -20.48 15.06
N PRO A 214 7.24 -19.92 16.15
CA PRO A 214 8.17 -18.78 16.08
C PRO A 214 9.47 -19.07 15.31
N ASN A 215 9.91 -20.33 15.27
CA ASN A 215 11.06 -20.79 14.48
C ASN A 215 10.83 -20.65 12.96
N LEU A 216 9.62 -20.91 12.46
CA LEU A 216 9.31 -20.85 11.03
C LEU A 216 9.24 -19.41 10.49
N TYR A 217 9.11 -18.41 11.37
CA TYR A 217 8.89 -17.01 11.00
C TYR A 217 9.98 -16.06 11.48
N GLY A 218 11.14 -16.60 11.86
CA GLY A 218 12.31 -15.82 12.31
C GLY A 218 12.08 -15.05 13.62
N LEU A 219 11.14 -15.50 14.47
CA LEU A 219 10.85 -14.83 15.75
C LEU A 219 11.74 -15.31 16.91
N LEU A 220 12.51 -16.38 16.70
CA LEU A 220 13.58 -16.80 17.63
C LEU A 220 14.94 -16.16 17.29
N ASP A 221 15.10 -15.62 16.08
CA ASP A 221 16.28 -14.88 15.68
C ASP A 221 16.33 -13.53 16.40
N PRO A 222 17.51 -12.88 16.52
CA PRO A 222 17.61 -11.53 17.04
C PRO A 222 16.62 -10.56 16.35
N PRO A 223 16.04 -9.60 17.09
CA PRO A 223 15.19 -8.56 16.51
C PRO A 223 15.93 -7.81 15.40
N MET A 224 15.25 -7.40 14.33
CA MET A 224 15.88 -6.69 13.20
C MET A 224 16.03 -5.17 13.42
N TYR A 225 15.69 -4.66 14.61
CA TYR A 225 15.88 -3.27 15.05
C TYR A 225 15.35 -2.20 14.06
N GLY A 226 14.20 -2.47 13.44
CA GLY A 226 13.52 -1.56 12.52
C GLY A 226 13.84 -1.79 11.04
N TYR A 227 14.63 -2.81 10.69
CA TYR A 227 15.01 -3.10 9.30
C TYR A 227 13.80 -3.27 8.36
N LEU A 228 12.75 -3.94 8.82
CA LEU A 228 11.53 -4.14 8.03
C LEU A 228 10.60 -2.91 8.08
N THR A 229 10.47 -2.27 9.23
CA THR A 229 9.63 -1.08 9.49
C THR A 229 10.12 0.10 8.66
N PHE A 230 11.44 0.25 8.52
CA PHE A 230 12.05 1.29 7.68
C PHE A 230 12.51 0.74 6.33
N GLY A 231 11.96 -0.40 5.87
CA GLY A 231 12.40 -1.07 4.64
C GLY A 231 12.37 -0.16 3.41
N PHE A 232 11.36 0.71 3.30
CA PHE A 232 11.22 1.71 2.25
C PHE A 232 12.32 2.80 2.22
N LEU A 233 13.09 2.96 3.31
CA LEU A 233 14.25 3.84 3.35
C LEU A 233 15.53 3.03 3.10
N LEU A 234 15.63 1.84 3.68
CA LEU A 234 16.83 1.03 3.68
C LEU A 234 17.04 0.27 2.36
N GLU A 235 15.99 -0.22 1.72
CA GLU A 235 16.11 -1.06 0.53
C GLU A 235 16.78 -0.35 -0.67
N PRO A 236 16.44 0.90 -1.04
CA PRO A 236 17.19 1.64 -2.07
C PRO A 236 18.67 1.82 -1.71
N PHE A 237 18.96 2.12 -0.45
CA PHE A 237 20.33 2.29 0.03
C PHE A 237 21.12 0.99 -0.09
N ILE A 238 20.55 -0.13 0.34
CA ILE A 238 21.19 -1.46 0.26
C ILE A 238 21.35 -1.90 -1.19
N LEU A 239 20.34 -1.73 -2.05
CA LEU A 239 20.46 -2.06 -3.47
C LEU A 239 21.56 -1.24 -4.16
N THR A 240 21.69 0.03 -3.80
CA THR A 240 22.80 0.89 -4.25
C THR A 240 24.14 0.33 -3.78
N LEU A 241 24.28 -0.03 -2.51
CA LEU A 241 25.50 -0.63 -1.98
C LEU A 241 25.84 -1.97 -2.68
N LYS A 242 24.84 -2.83 -2.94
CA LYS A 242 25.03 -4.08 -3.69
C LYS A 242 25.53 -3.81 -5.10
N LEU A 243 24.95 -2.83 -5.80
CA LEU A 243 25.33 -2.48 -7.17
C LEU A 243 26.77 -1.94 -7.27
N PHE A 244 27.17 -1.04 -6.37
CA PHE A 244 28.47 -0.35 -6.46
C PHE A 244 29.61 -1.07 -5.75
N PHE A 245 29.33 -1.93 -4.76
CA PHE A 245 30.35 -2.56 -3.91
C PHE A 245 30.24 -4.10 -3.86
N ALA A 246 29.34 -4.70 -4.64
CA ALA A 246 29.12 -6.16 -4.68
C ALA A 246 28.91 -6.81 -3.30
N LEU A 247 28.31 -6.08 -2.35
CA LEU A 247 28.08 -6.59 -0.99
C LEU A 247 26.98 -7.66 -0.98
N ASP A 248 27.21 -8.73 -0.23
CA ASP A 248 26.23 -9.81 -0.02
C ASP A 248 25.33 -9.51 1.20
N ILE A 249 24.43 -8.53 1.06
CA ILE A 249 23.53 -8.07 2.13
C ILE A 249 22.08 -8.22 1.71
N ASP A 250 21.31 -9.10 2.34
CA ASP A 250 19.89 -9.30 2.00
C ASP A 250 19.04 -8.05 2.25
N VAL A 251 18.16 -7.71 1.31
CA VAL A 251 17.28 -6.53 1.40
C VAL A 251 16.11 -6.77 2.38
N PRO A 252 15.49 -5.71 2.95
CA PRO A 252 14.32 -5.85 3.83
C PRO A 252 13.19 -6.72 3.23
N SER A 253 12.89 -6.54 1.95
CA SER A 253 11.87 -7.34 1.25
C SER A 253 12.20 -8.83 1.18
N TYR A 254 13.48 -9.21 1.09
CA TYR A 254 13.93 -10.61 1.14
C TYR A 254 13.59 -11.24 2.49
N HIS A 255 14.00 -10.61 3.60
CA HIS A 255 13.73 -11.14 4.93
C HIS A 255 12.23 -11.25 5.22
N PHE A 256 11.41 -10.30 4.76
CA PHE A 256 9.96 -10.46 4.85
C PHE A 256 9.47 -11.65 4.01
N ASN A 257 9.94 -11.77 2.76
CA ASN A 257 9.42 -12.77 1.82
C ASN A 257 9.79 -14.21 2.19
N VAL A 258 11.02 -14.48 2.63
CA VAL A 258 11.46 -15.83 3.02
C VAL A 258 10.55 -16.44 4.09
N TYR A 259 10.13 -15.65 5.08
CA TYR A 259 9.24 -16.12 6.15
C TYR A 259 7.75 -16.03 5.82
N ALA A 260 7.30 -14.99 5.10
CA ALA A 260 5.87 -14.70 4.92
C ALA A 260 5.27 -15.22 3.59
N GLN A 261 6.05 -15.47 2.54
CA GLN A 261 5.53 -15.94 1.25
C GLN A 261 5.14 -17.43 1.19
N PRO A 262 5.74 -18.37 1.93
CA PRO A 262 5.31 -19.77 1.90
C PRO A 262 3.84 -19.92 2.30
N PHE A 263 3.08 -20.72 1.55
CA PHE A 263 1.68 -21.05 1.88
C PHE A 263 1.63 -22.05 3.02
N VAL A 264 0.81 -21.76 4.04
CA VAL A 264 0.56 -22.67 5.17
C VAL A 264 -0.93 -22.86 5.39
N ASN A 265 -1.33 -23.98 5.99
CA ASN A 265 -2.72 -24.23 6.35
C ASN A 265 -3.07 -23.49 7.65
N ILE A 266 -3.93 -22.48 7.56
CA ILE A 266 -4.48 -21.75 8.72
C ILE A 266 -5.92 -22.18 9.09
N GLY A 267 -6.39 -23.33 8.60
CA GLY A 267 -7.72 -23.84 8.94
C GLY A 267 -7.67 -24.95 10.00
N VAL A 268 -8.66 -24.97 10.90
CA VAL A 268 -8.89 -26.10 11.84
C VAL A 268 -9.67 -27.20 11.14
N ASP A 269 -10.87 -26.88 10.65
CA ASP A 269 -11.83 -27.89 10.16
C ASP A 269 -11.73 -28.16 8.65
N LYS A 270 -11.12 -27.24 7.89
CA LYS A 270 -10.91 -27.35 6.44
C LYS A 270 -9.52 -26.81 6.10
N VAL A 271 -8.84 -27.41 5.13
CA VAL A 271 -7.54 -26.92 4.66
C VAL A 271 -7.72 -25.55 3.99
N ILE A 272 -7.15 -24.51 4.57
CA ILE A 272 -7.17 -23.13 4.07
C ILE A 272 -5.72 -22.67 3.94
N TYR A 273 -5.20 -22.69 2.72
CA TYR A 273 -3.86 -22.19 2.43
C TYR A 273 -3.83 -20.65 2.47
N TYR A 274 -2.84 -20.10 3.16
CA TYR A 274 -2.68 -18.67 3.36
C TYR A 274 -1.21 -18.28 3.39
N ASN A 275 -0.90 -17.08 2.91
CA ASN A 275 0.44 -16.51 2.93
C ASN A 275 0.38 -14.97 2.87
N ASN A 276 1.52 -14.34 3.13
CA ASN A 276 1.90 -12.96 2.83
C ASN A 276 1.06 -11.83 3.49
N ASN A 277 -0.16 -12.13 3.94
CA ASN A 277 -1.04 -11.19 4.66
C ASN A 277 -0.90 -11.40 6.18
N THR A 278 0.23 -10.99 6.75
CA THR A 278 0.67 -11.32 8.12
C THR A 278 0.17 -10.35 9.20
N THR A 279 -0.71 -9.40 8.87
CA THR A 279 -0.96 -8.15 9.63
C THR A 279 0.31 -7.28 9.76
N ILE A 280 0.15 -6.00 10.13
CA ILE A 280 1.28 -5.11 10.44
C ILE A 280 2.05 -5.54 11.70
N LEU A 281 1.38 -6.24 12.63
CA LEU A 281 1.97 -6.62 13.91
C LEU A 281 3.13 -7.60 13.73
N TYR A 282 3.08 -8.49 12.73
CA TYR A 282 4.21 -9.38 12.43
C TYR A 282 5.49 -8.61 12.14
N THR A 283 5.43 -7.60 11.25
CA THR A 283 6.58 -6.75 10.92
C THR A 283 7.15 -6.09 12.17
N PHE A 284 6.28 -5.51 13.00
CA PHE A 284 6.70 -4.85 14.23
C PHE A 284 7.32 -5.83 15.25
N ILE A 285 6.77 -7.04 15.38
CA ILE A 285 7.29 -8.07 16.27
C ILE A 285 8.63 -8.59 15.76
N ARG A 286 8.82 -8.75 14.44
CA ARG A 286 10.10 -9.19 13.85
C ARG A 286 11.21 -8.16 14.06
N ASP A 287 10.88 -6.87 14.02
CA ASP A 287 11.84 -5.79 14.25
C ASP A 287 12.19 -5.54 15.71
N PHE A 288 11.23 -5.61 16.63
CA PHE A 288 11.43 -5.17 18.02
C PHE A 288 11.08 -6.24 19.07
N GLY A 289 10.88 -7.50 18.65
CA GLY A 289 10.45 -8.58 19.53
C GLY A 289 9.04 -8.35 20.10
N LYS A 290 8.78 -8.88 21.30
CA LYS A 290 7.46 -8.76 21.97
C LYS A 290 7.01 -7.31 22.19
N SER A 291 7.94 -6.38 22.41
CA SER A 291 7.63 -4.95 22.56
C SER A 291 7.27 -4.27 21.23
N GLY A 292 7.37 -4.97 20.09
CA GLY A 292 7.07 -4.43 18.77
C GLY A 292 5.66 -3.89 18.60
N VAL A 293 4.67 -4.53 19.24
CA VAL A 293 3.30 -4.03 19.29
C VAL A 293 3.23 -2.61 19.85
N VAL A 294 4.06 -2.27 20.83
CA VAL A 294 4.14 -0.92 21.41
C VAL A 294 5.01 -0.01 20.52
N VAL A 295 6.24 -0.42 20.22
CA VAL A 295 7.24 0.42 19.53
C VAL A 295 6.80 0.75 18.09
N GLY A 296 6.44 -0.26 17.30
CA GLY A 296 6.00 -0.07 15.91
C GLY A 296 4.72 0.75 15.80
N THR A 297 3.73 0.50 16.67
CA THR A 297 2.51 1.32 16.69
C THR A 297 2.79 2.76 17.13
N ALA A 298 3.67 2.99 18.11
CA ALA A 298 4.10 4.33 18.50
C ALA A 298 4.80 5.06 17.33
N LEU A 299 5.67 4.39 16.57
CA LEU A 299 6.35 4.97 15.40
C LEU A 299 5.36 5.36 14.30
N LEU A 300 4.44 4.46 13.92
CA LEU A 300 3.41 4.75 12.92
C LEU A 300 2.52 5.92 13.35
N THR A 301 2.08 5.93 14.61
CA THR A 301 1.25 7.01 15.17
C THR A 301 2.01 8.35 15.18
N SER A 302 3.29 8.33 15.55
CA SER A 302 4.13 9.52 15.56
C SER A 302 4.29 10.10 14.15
N ALA A 303 4.54 9.26 13.14
CA ALA A 303 4.56 9.69 11.74
C ALA A 303 3.23 10.33 11.31
N VAL A 304 2.08 9.72 11.65
CA VAL A 304 0.75 10.30 11.39
C VAL A 304 0.61 11.69 12.03
N CYS A 305 0.94 11.84 13.31
CA CYS A 305 0.86 13.13 13.99
C CYS A 305 1.81 14.18 13.38
N ILE A 306 3.03 13.80 12.99
CA ILE A 306 3.99 14.70 12.32
C ILE A 306 3.41 15.21 11.00
N PHE A 307 2.95 14.31 10.11
CA PHE A 307 2.42 14.72 8.82
C PHE A 307 1.06 15.44 8.93
N GLN A 308 0.24 15.13 9.93
CA GLN A 308 -0.97 15.88 10.24
C GLN A 308 -0.65 17.31 10.69
N LYS A 309 0.32 17.52 11.59
CA LYS A 309 0.85 18.85 11.96
C LYS A 309 1.37 19.59 10.73
N LEU A 310 2.19 18.94 9.91
CA LEU A 310 2.76 19.53 8.70
C LEU A 310 1.66 19.94 7.71
N PHE A 311 0.62 19.12 7.54
CA PHE A 311 -0.52 19.44 6.68
C PHE A 311 -1.33 20.61 7.24
N LYS A 312 -1.65 20.66 8.55
CA LYS A 312 -2.33 21.83 9.15
C LYS A 312 -1.52 23.13 8.98
N LYS A 313 -0.18 23.05 9.09
CA LYS A 313 0.71 24.22 8.92
C LYS A 313 0.82 24.70 7.47
N THR A 314 1.02 23.78 6.52
CA THR A 314 1.38 24.13 5.13
C THR A 314 0.22 24.07 4.15
N ARG A 315 -0.84 23.31 4.44
CA ARG A 315 -1.91 22.95 3.50
C ARG A 315 -1.40 22.41 2.15
N SER A 316 -0.16 21.92 2.12
CA SER A 316 0.51 21.46 0.90
C SER A 316 -0.01 20.08 0.48
N ILE A 317 -0.10 19.85 -0.83
CA ILE A 317 -0.47 18.54 -1.38
C ILE A 317 0.54 17.43 -1.02
N ARG A 318 1.81 17.81 -0.80
CA ARG A 318 2.85 16.88 -0.34
C ARG A 318 2.54 16.31 1.04
N ALA A 319 2.22 17.18 2.01
CA ALA A 319 1.96 16.76 3.38
C ALA A 319 0.71 15.87 3.47
N ILE A 320 -0.38 16.24 2.79
CA ILE A 320 -1.57 15.39 2.73
C ILE A 320 -1.36 14.11 1.92
N GLY A 321 -0.56 14.13 0.85
CA GLY A 321 -0.21 12.94 0.09
C GLY A 321 0.42 11.86 0.97
N VAL A 322 1.44 12.23 1.75
CA VAL A 322 2.07 11.31 2.70
C VAL A 322 1.10 10.91 3.82
N LEU A 323 0.27 11.83 4.31
CA LEU A 323 -0.74 11.51 5.33
C LEU A 323 -1.77 10.48 4.81
N VAL A 324 -2.21 10.59 3.56
CA VAL A 324 -3.11 9.62 2.89
C VAL A 324 -2.44 8.25 2.80
N LEU A 325 -1.16 8.20 2.43
CA LEU A 325 -0.37 6.97 2.45
C LEU A 325 -0.31 6.35 3.86
N LEU A 326 -0.06 7.14 4.91
CA LEU A 326 -0.02 6.63 6.28
C LEU A 326 -1.39 6.11 6.76
N TYR A 327 -2.49 6.81 6.45
CA TYR A 327 -3.83 6.30 6.74
C TYR A 327 -4.13 5.01 5.97
N SER A 328 -3.68 4.88 4.72
CA SER A 328 -3.83 3.63 3.96
C SER A 328 -3.10 2.44 4.61
N LEU A 329 -1.97 2.68 5.30
CA LEU A 329 -1.30 1.64 6.09
C LEU A 329 -2.10 1.25 7.33
N ILE A 330 -2.80 2.20 7.96
CA ILE A 330 -3.72 1.90 9.06
C ILE A 330 -4.90 1.06 8.55
N PHE A 331 -5.53 1.43 7.42
CA PHE A 331 -6.61 0.62 6.83
C PHE A 331 -6.15 -0.78 6.42
N ASN A 332 -4.96 -0.90 5.82
CA ASN A 332 -4.37 -2.19 5.44
C ASN A 332 -3.67 -2.93 6.59
N SER A 333 -3.62 -2.38 7.81
CA SER A 333 -2.87 -2.93 8.95
C SER A 333 -3.31 -4.34 9.34
N THR A 334 -4.56 -4.70 9.05
CA THR A 334 -5.10 -6.04 9.25
C THR A 334 -4.56 -7.04 8.25
N MET A 335 -4.21 -6.61 7.03
CA MET A 335 -3.75 -7.51 5.96
C MET A 335 -2.23 -7.51 5.84
N VAL A 336 -1.58 -6.37 5.63
CA VAL A 336 -0.14 -6.34 5.30
C VAL A 336 0.50 -4.99 5.62
N TYR A 337 1.77 -5.02 6.00
CA TYR A 337 2.61 -3.82 6.03
C TYR A 337 3.29 -3.58 4.68
N ASN A 338 2.82 -2.57 3.93
CA ASN A 338 3.29 -2.32 2.58
C ASN A 338 4.54 -1.42 2.48
N LEU A 339 5.29 -1.13 3.56
CA LEU A 339 6.51 -0.30 3.49
C LEU A 339 7.83 -1.09 3.55
N THR A 340 7.78 -2.39 3.22
CA THR A 340 8.95 -3.29 3.22
C THR A 340 9.68 -3.41 1.88
N SER A 341 9.20 -2.75 0.81
CA SER A 341 9.63 -3.01 -0.57
C SER A 341 10.24 -1.79 -1.30
N ILE A 342 11.04 -2.06 -2.32
CA ILE A 342 11.54 -1.04 -3.25
C ILE A 342 10.42 -0.27 -3.98
N ALA A 343 9.29 -0.93 -4.31
CA ALA A 343 8.12 -0.27 -4.90
C ALA A 343 7.55 0.80 -3.98
N SER A 344 7.55 0.55 -2.67
CA SER A 344 7.09 1.49 -1.63
C SER A 344 8.01 2.71 -1.51
N SER A 345 9.31 2.48 -1.66
CA SER A 345 10.33 3.53 -1.72
C SER A 345 10.10 4.44 -2.93
N LEU A 346 9.95 3.83 -4.11
CA LEU A 346 9.65 4.54 -5.37
C LEU A 346 8.31 5.27 -5.31
N LEU A 347 7.29 4.70 -4.66
CA LEU A 347 6.00 5.35 -4.44
C LEU A 347 6.16 6.66 -3.68
N ILE A 348 6.93 6.67 -2.59
CA ILE A 348 7.21 7.89 -1.82
C ILE A 348 7.99 8.89 -2.67
N ILE A 349 9.00 8.44 -3.43
CA ILE A 349 9.77 9.32 -4.33
C ILE A 349 8.86 9.98 -5.38
N PHE A 350 8.07 9.20 -6.13
CA PHE A 350 7.14 9.74 -7.13
C PHE A 350 6.06 10.62 -6.51
N LEU A 351 5.54 10.27 -5.33
CA LEU A 351 4.61 11.12 -4.59
C LEU A 351 5.23 12.48 -4.26
N LEU A 352 6.49 12.52 -3.78
CA LEU A 352 7.21 13.77 -3.50
C LEU A 352 7.49 14.59 -4.77
N ILE A 353 7.79 13.93 -5.89
CA ILE A 353 8.03 14.58 -7.19
C ILE A 353 6.72 15.16 -7.76
N PHE A 354 5.64 14.37 -7.79
CA PHE A 354 4.33 14.78 -8.32
C PHE A 354 3.66 15.87 -7.48
N SER A 355 3.94 15.89 -6.17
CA SER A 355 3.46 16.90 -5.24
C SER A 355 4.34 18.17 -5.19
N ARG A 356 5.36 18.28 -6.06
CA ARG A 356 6.20 19.49 -6.14
C ARG A 356 5.39 20.66 -6.68
N GLU A 357 5.46 21.78 -5.98
CA GLU A 357 4.77 23.00 -6.40
C GLU A 357 5.34 23.51 -7.73
N LYS A 358 4.47 23.87 -8.67
CA LYS A 358 4.86 24.55 -9.89
C LYS A 358 5.42 25.91 -9.49
N LYS A 359 6.67 26.20 -9.84
CA LYS A 359 7.22 27.56 -9.71
C LYS A 359 6.22 28.49 -10.42
N GLN A 360 5.59 29.39 -9.67
CA GLN A 360 4.96 30.56 -10.27
C GLN A 360 6.11 31.29 -10.97
N ASN A 361 5.99 31.49 -12.29
CA ASN A 361 6.90 32.39 -12.97
C ASN A 361 6.60 33.79 -12.43
N GLU A 362 7.40 34.23 -11.47
CA GLU A 362 7.61 35.65 -11.23
C GLU A 362 8.21 36.21 -12.52
N ASN A 363 7.51 37.19 -13.12
CA ASN A 363 7.70 37.80 -14.46
C ASN A 363 6.98 37.01 -15.58
N ILE A 364 6.05 37.59 -16.37
CA ILE A 364 6.15 38.87 -17.10
C ILE A 364 4.88 39.73 -16.86
N GLN A 365 4.99 40.69 -15.92
CA GLN A 365 4.13 41.89 -15.84
C GLN A 365 4.92 43.19 -16.14
N ASN A 366 6.12 43.05 -16.71
CA ASN A 366 6.86 44.11 -17.37
C ASN A 366 6.94 43.81 -18.88
N LYS A 367 5.82 44.00 -19.58
CA LYS A 367 5.76 44.36 -21.01
C LYS A 367 4.51 45.20 -21.25
#